data_AF-A0AAD9MV42-F1
#
_entry.id   AF-A0AAD9MV42-F1
#
_cell.length_a   1.000
_cell.length_b   1.000
_cell.length_c   1.000
_cell.angle_alpha   90.00
_cell.angle_beta   90.00
_cell.angle_gamma   90.00
#
_symmetry.space_group_name_H-M   'P 1'
#
loop_
_entity.id
_entity.type
_entity.pdbx_description
1 polymer ?
#
loop_
_entity_poly.entity_id
_entity_poly.type
_entity_poly.pdbx_seq_one_letter_code
_entity_poly.pdbx_strand_id
1 'polypeptide(L)'
;MNRHQVLTGAANSGDHCYAVGSVEGVSFTAYVAGCDIVILTGDFQRIQIIPGAVHGYVQVSCIDCCTDTGKVSRNTSLKNQYYVMLSLKWP
;
A
#
# COMPACT_ATOMS: atom_id res chain seq x y z
N MET A 1 -3.57 -10.52 23.80
CA MET A 1 -5.01 -10.18 23.92
C MET A 1 -5.42 -9.34 22.72
N ASN A 2 -6.41 -9.85 21.97
CA ASN A 2 -7.29 -9.20 20.97
C ASN A 2 -6.68 -8.13 20.05
N ARG A 3 -5.90 -8.55 19.05
CA ARG A 3 -5.73 -7.75 17.84
C ARG A 3 -6.96 -7.95 16.95
N HIS A 4 -8.06 -7.30 17.31
CA HIS A 4 -9.10 -7.02 16.31
C HIS A 4 -8.48 -6.05 15.32
N GLN A 5 -7.85 -6.61 14.30
CA GLN A 5 -7.19 -5.81 13.28
C GLN A 5 -8.29 -5.27 12.39
N VAL A 6 -8.63 -4.00 12.58
CA VAL A 6 -9.49 -3.29 11.64
C VAL A 6 -8.64 -3.08 10.38
N LEU A 7 -8.77 -4.00 9.44
CA LEU A 7 -8.37 -3.78 8.05
C LEU A 7 -9.34 -2.74 7.50
N THR A 8 -8.90 -1.49 7.46
CA THR A 8 -9.73 -0.41 6.92
C THR A 8 -9.85 -0.58 5.41
N GLY A 9 -11.05 -0.97 4.98
CA GLY A 9 -11.50 -0.93 3.59
C GLY A 9 -11.22 -2.20 2.78
N ALA A 10 -12.20 -2.59 1.96
CA ALA A 10 -12.02 -3.59 0.92
C ALA A 10 -11.03 -3.07 -0.14
N ALA A 11 -10.31 -3.99 -0.77
CA ALA A 11 -9.48 -3.63 -1.93
C ALA A 11 -10.37 -2.99 -3.00
N ASN A 12 -9.85 -1.96 -3.67
CA ASN A 12 -10.54 -1.38 -4.82
C ASN A 12 -10.77 -2.44 -5.89
N SER A 13 -11.83 -2.28 -6.67
CA SER A 13 -12.08 -3.10 -7.85
C SER A 13 -11.16 -2.70 -9.01
N GLY A 14 -10.80 -3.68 -9.83
CA GLY A 14 -9.94 -3.49 -11.00
C GLY A 14 -8.69 -4.35 -10.96
N ASP A 15 -7.86 -4.23 -11.99
CA ASP A 15 -6.59 -4.93 -12.09
C ASP A 15 -5.50 -4.18 -11.29
N HIS A 16 -4.53 -4.93 -10.75
CA HIS A 16 -3.37 -4.38 -10.04
C HIS A 16 -3.74 -3.50 -8.83
N CYS A 17 -4.83 -3.84 -8.12
CA CYS A 17 -5.22 -3.17 -6.87
C CYS A 17 -4.42 -3.65 -5.65
N TYR A 18 -3.47 -4.56 -5.86
CA TYR A 18 -2.47 -4.97 -4.89
C TYR A 18 -1.14 -5.28 -5.61
N ALA A 19 -0.05 -5.21 -4.87
CA ALA A 19 1.27 -5.61 -5.32
C ALA A 19 2.09 -6.16 -4.14
N VAL A 20 3.05 -7.04 -4.45
CA VAL A 20 3.99 -7.58 -3.49
C VAL A 20 5.35 -6.95 -3.75
N GLY A 21 5.95 -6.40 -2.70
CA GLY A 21 7.30 -5.84 -2.75
C GLY A 21 8.20 -6.49 -1.73
N SER A 22 9.46 -6.08 -1.75
CA SER A 22 10.43 -6.44 -0.72
C SER A 22 11.47 -5.36 -0.52
N VAL A 23 12.04 -5.36 0.68
CA VAL A 23 13.18 -4.53 1.07
C VAL A 23 14.03 -5.36 2.01
N GLU A 24 15.33 -5.40 1.74
CA GLU A 24 16.29 -6.21 2.51
C GLU A 24 15.86 -7.69 2.65
N GLY A 25 15.18 -8.22 1.62
CA GLY A 25 14.69 -9.61 1.60
C GLY A 25 13.40 -9.86 2.39
N VAL A 26 12.84 -8.86 3.07
CA VAL A 26 11.55 -8.97 3.77
C VAL A 26 10.42 -8.59 2.83
N SER A 27 9.46 -9.50 2.65
CA SER A 27 8.31 -9.27 1.78
C SER A 27 7.18 -8.51 2.48
N PHE A 28 6.48 -7.70 1.70
CA PHE A 28 5.25 -7.03 2.13
C PHE A 28 4.21 -7.07 1.01
N THR A 29 2.94 -6.97 1.41
CA THR A 29 1.82 -6.80 0.49
C THR A 29 1.26 -5.39 0.65
N ALA A 30 1.17 -4.64 -0.43
CA ALA A 30 0.46 -3.37 -0.47
C ALA A 30 -0.84 -3.52 -1.26
N TYR A 31 -1.93 -2.95 -0.78
CA TYR A 31 -3.20 -2.90 -1.52
C TYR A 31 -3.88 -1.53 -1.37
N VAL A 32 -4.71 -1.19 -2.34
CA VAL A 32 -5.43 0.09 -2.36
C VAL A 32 -6.85 -0.06 -1.80
N ALA A 33 -7.24 0.85 -0.90
CA ALA A 33 -8.58 0.90 -0.29
C ALA A 33 -9.12 2.34 -0.38
N GLY A 34 -10.05 2.58 -1.30
CA GLY A 34 -10.48 3.93 -1.67
C GLY A 34 -9.30 4.78 -2.15
N CYS A 35 -8.94 5.80 -1.37
CA CYS A 35 -7.80 6.68 -1.62
C CYS A 35 -6.56 6.34 -0.76
N ASP A 36 -6.67 5.36 0.12
CA ASP A 36 -5.59 4.90 0.99
C ASP A 36 -4.79 3.76 0.36
N ILE A 37 -3.53 3.63 0.78
CA ILE A 37 -2.71 2.44 0.54
C ILE A 37 -2.48 1.75 1.89
N VAL A 38 -2.82 0.48 1.97
CA VAL A 38 -2.61 -0.34 3.17
C VAL A 38 -1.43 -1.27 2.92
N ILE A 39 -0.48 -1.30 3.86
CA ILE A 39 0.73 -2.12 3.79
C ILE A 39 0.68 -3.17 4.89
N LEU A 40 0.85 -4.42 4.49
CA LEU A 40 0.81 -5.61 5.33
C LEU A 40 2.15 -6.37 5.26
N THR A 41 2.51 -7.07 6.33
CA THR A 41 3.57 -8.09 6.30
C THR A 41 3.17 -9.27 5.43
N GLY A 42 4.10 -10.18 5.14
CA GLY A 42 3.81 -11.47 4.50
C GLY A 42 2.73 -12.30 5.21
N ASP A 43 2.59 -12.14 6.53
CA ASP A 43 1.55 -12.79 7.35
C ASP A 43 0.26 -11.94 7.47
N PHE A 44 0.05 -11.01 6.54
CA PHE A 44 -1.10 -10.10 6.49
C PHE A 44 -1.29 -9.22 7.74
N GLN A 45 -0.23 -8.98 8.52
CA GLN A 45 -0.28 -8.03 9.63
C GLN A 45 -0.05 -6.61 9.11
N ARG A 46 -0.99 -5.70 9.38
CA ARG A 46 -0.87 -4.28 9.02
C ARG A 46 0.35 -3.63 9.65
N ILE A 47 1.26 -3.16 8.80
CA ILE A 47 2.44 -2.36 9.15
C ILE A 47 2.07 -0.88 9.17
N GLN A 48 1.44 -0.40 8.08
CA GLN A 48 1.21 1.02 7.85
C GLN A 48 -0.02 1.26 6.97
N ILE A 49 -0.62 2.45 7.11
CA ILE A 49 -1.56 3.01 6.13
C ILE A 49 -0.97 4.32 5.62
N ILE A 50 -0.94 4.50 4.31
CA ILE A 50 -0.67 5.77 3.66
C ILE A 50 -2.03 6.44 3.39
N PRO A 51 -2.39 7.51 4.12
CA PRO A 51 -3.69 8.12 3.98
C PRO A 51 -3.81 8.86 2.63
N GLY A 52 -4.97 8.77 1.98
CA GLY A 52 -5.32 9.56 0.80
C GLY A 52 -5.56 11.03 1.12
N ALA A 53 -5.78 11.37 2.40
CA ALA A 53 -5.98 12.74 2.88
C ALA A 53 -4.82 13.68 2.52
N VAL A 54 -3.56 13.19 2.57
CA VAL A 54 -2.38 13.98 2.19
C VAL A 54 -2.22 14.11 0.67
N HIS A 55 -3.18 13.60 -0.09
CA HIS A 55 -3.15 13.44 -1.54
C HIS A 55 -4.46 13.87 -2.23
N GLY A 56 -5.26 14.70 -1.56
CA GLY A 56 -6.49 15.25 -2.13
C GLY A 56 -7.63 14.23 -2.25
N TYR A 57 -7.58 13.11 -1.52
CA TYR A 57 -8.61 12.07 -1.51
C TYR A 57 -8.91 11.46 -2.88
N VAL A 58 -7.94 11.50 -3.80
CA VAL A 58 -8.11 10.89 -5.12
C VAL A 58 -8.03 9.37 -4.99
N GLN A 59 -9.02 8.68 -5.55
CA GLN A 59 -9.06 7.22 -5.57
C GLN A 59 -7.86 6.66 -6.33
N VAL A 60 -7.24 5.64 -5.75
CA VAL A 60 -6.11 4.93 -6.36
C VAL A 60 -6.65 3.78 -7.20
N SER A 61 -6.28 3.73 -8.48
CA SER A 61 -6.77 2.71 -9.41
C SER A 61 -5.87 1.48 -9.45
N CYS A 62 -4.55 1.68 -9.40
CA CYS A 62 -3.59 0.58 -9.37
C CYS A 62 -2.32 0.95 -8.59
N ILE A 63 -1.56 -0.07 -8.21
CA ILE A 63 -0.36 0.03 -7.40
C ILE A 63 0.69 -0.95 -7.92
N ASP A 64 1.97 -0.60 -7.74
CA ASP A 64 3.09 -1.49 -8.01
C ASP A 64 4.18 -1.32 -6.95
N CYS A 65 4.92 -2.39 -6.66
CA CYS A 65 5.88 -2.44 -5.56
C CYS A 65 7.25 -2.90 -6.05
N CYS A 66 8.30 -2.21 -5.61
CA CYS A 66 9.67 -2.62 -5.87
C CYS A 66 10.03 -3.83 -5.01
N THR A 67 10.71 -4.80 -5.63
CA THR A 67 11.20 -6.03 -4.99
C THR A 67 12.56 -5.88 -4.31
N ASP A 68 13.18 -4.71 -4.37
CA ASP A 68 14.52 -4.50 -3.82
C ASP A 68 14.58 -3.35 -2.81
N THR A 69 13.97 -2.22 -3.14
CA THR A 69 14.05 -0.98 -2.34
C THR A 69 12.81 -0.71 -1.49
N GLY A 70 11.78 -1.54 -1.57
CA GLY A 70 10.50 -1.34 -0.87
C GLY A 70 9.70 -0.10 -1.30
N LYS A 71 10.01 0.48 -2.46
CA LYS A 71 9.23 1.59 -3.05
C LYS A 71 7.85 1.10 -3.49
N VAL A 72 6.84 1.95 -3.30
CA VAL A 72 5.46 1.69 -3.72
C VAL A 72 5.01 2.81 -4.63
N SER A 73 4.71 2.48 -5.89
CA SER A 73 4.17 3.40 -6.88
C SER A 73 2.67 3.22 -7.03
N ARG A 74 1.94 4.27 -7.43
CA ARG A 74 0.50 4.18 -7.61
C ARG A 74 0.03 4.99 -8.80
N ASN A 75 -1.11 4.61 -9.35
CA ASN A 75 -1.79 5.39 -10.36
C ASN A 75 -3.15 5.85 -9.84
N THR A 76 -3.54 7.04 -10.26
CA THR A 76 -4.84 7.61 -9.95
C THR A 76 -5.50 8.06 -11.25
N SER A 77 -6.83 8.07 -11.30
CA SER A 77 -7.57 8.52 -12.50
C SER A 77 -7.24 9.95 -12.94
N LEU A 78 -6.65 10.76 -12.06
CA LEU A 78 -6.36 12.17 -12.31
C LEU A 78 -4.89 12.46 -12.67
N LYS A 79 -3.95 11.51 -12.46
CA LYS A 79 -2.51 11.60 -12.83
C LYS A 79 -1.74 10.33 -12.41
N ASN A 80 -0.69 9.99 -13.16
CA ASN A 80 0.30 8.99 -12.78
C ASN A 80 1.27 9.62 -11.75
N GLN A 81 1.08 9.32 -10.46
CA GLN A 81 1.88 9.88 -9.37
C GLN A 81 2.75 8.80 -8.72
N TYR A 82 4.05 8.88 -8.94
CA TYR A 82 5.04 8.02 -8.29
C TYR A 82 5.23 8.45 -6.83
N TYR A 83 5.04 7.55 -5.87
CA TYR A 83 5.45 7.77 -4.49
C TYR A 83 6.79 7.11 -4.24
N VAL A 84 7.74 7.90 -3.75
CA VAL A 84 9.09 7.44 -3.44
C VAL A 84 9.13 7.01 -1.98
N MET A 85 9.43 5.73 -1.81
CA MET A 85 10.22 5.15 -0.72
C MET A 85 9.78 5.58 0.67
N LEU A 86 8.72 4.94 1.17
CA LEU A 86 8.60 4.81 2.61
C LEU A 86 9.82 4.01 3.06
N SER A 87 10.70 4.67 3.81
CA SER A 87 11.47 4.00 4.84
C SER A 87 10.42 3.38 5.77
N LEU A 88 9.90 2.22 5.37
CA LEU A 88 9.04 1.39 6.18
C LEU A 88 9.82 1.25 7.48
N LYS A 89 9.29 1.78 8.58
CA LYS A 89 9.86 1.52 9.89
C LYS A 89 9.57 0.04 10.16
N TRP A 90 10.49 -0.79 9.70
CA TRP A 90 10.54 -2.19 10.08
C TRP A 90 10.73 -2.25 11.59
N PRO A 91 9.99 -3.15 12.29
CA PRO A 91 10.27 -3.43 13.69
C PRO A 91 11.68 -3.99 13.89
#